data_AF-A0A524E9Y4-F1
#
_entry.id   AF-A0A524E9Y4-F1
#
_cell.length_a   1.000
_cell.length_b   1.000
_cell.length_c   1.000
_cell.angle_alpha   90.00
_cell.angle_beta   90.00
_cell.angle_gamma   90.00
#
_symmetry.space_group_name_H-M   'P 1'
#
loop_
_entity.id
_entity.type
_entity.pdbx_description
1 polymer ?
#
loop_
_entity_poly.entity_id
_entity_poly.type
_entity_poly.pdbx_seq_one_letter_code
_entity_poly.pdbx_strand_id
1 'polypeptide(L)'
;MKRDSVKRISLGFFILSTILIGLFSTSITATTTYEPALNKGTATFMVNQYNEGKWEDTVDRELEPDDFFDGDSDEIGARSRITIKNVGDQDWDLHDALIFIFDVEDFIDEDKLNETELVILLSFISKDYVDEIYPEQHDVWEALTVQWDFETEEFDETPDERTYILPIFKEPKNFKDLLDDYNKWALSLNTTMLSFGIEPFPIIDGDDFLWSLIT
;
A
#
# COMPACT_ATOMS: atom_id res chain seq x y z
N MET A 1 -39.53 -14.55 45.28
CA MET A 1 -39.22 -15.77 44.50
C MET A 1 -39.69 -15.73 43.04
N LYS A 2 -40.94 -15.37 42.70
CA LYS A 2 -41.41 -15.36 41.29
C LYS A 2 -40.78 -14.29 40.38
N ARG A 3 -40.39 -13.12 40.93
CA ARG A 3 -39.87 -11.98 40.15
C ARG A 3 -38.44 -12.19 39.61
N ASP A 4 -37.60 -12.93 40.33
CA ASP A 4 -36.22 -13.21 39.93
C ASP A 4 -36.15 -14.30 38.85
N SER A 5 -37.08 -15.27 38.89
CA SER A 5 -37.21 -16.28 37.84
C SER A 5 -37.63 -15.67 36.50
N VAL A 6 -38.53 -14.68 36.49
CA VAL A 6 -38.97 -14.01 35.26
C VAL A 6 -37.83 -13.21 34.61
N LYS A 7 -36.99 -12.53 35.40
CA LYS A 7 -35.82 -11.80 34.89
C LYS A 7 -34.76 -12.72 34.29
N ARG A 8 -34.53 -13.88 34.90
CA ARG A 8 -33.57 -14.88 34.38
C ARG A 8 -34.06 -15.48 33.06
N ILE A 9 -35.35 -15.75 32.96
CA ILE A 9 -35.97 -16.25 31.73
C ILE A 9 -35.92 -15.19 30.61
N SER A 10 -36.23 -13.93 30.92
CA SER A 10 -36.17 -12.85 29.91
C SER A 10 -34.74 -12.59 29.41
N LEU A 11 -33.75 -12.65 30.32
CA LEU A 11 -32.34 -12.50 29.95
C LEU A 11 -31.86 -13.66 29.08
N GLY A 12 -32.24 -14.89 29.42
CA GLY A 12 -31.93 -16.06 28.60
C GLY A 12 -32.54 -15.97 27.20
N PHE A 13 -33.77 -15.48 27.09
CA PHE A 13 -34.43 -15.28 25.80
C PHE A 13 -33.75 -14.19 24.95
N PHE A 14 -33.33 -13.10 25.59
CA PHE A 14 -32.62 -12.01 24.92
C PHE A 14 -31.24 -12.46 24.39
N ILE A 15 -30.46 -13.19 25.20
CA ILE A 15 -29.15 -13.72 24.78
C ILE A 15 -29.33 -14.71 23.61
N LEU A 16 -30.32 -15.60 23.70
CA LEU A 16 -30.60 -16.56 22.63
C LEU A 16 -31.03 -15.85 21.34
N SER A 17 -31.84 -14.78 21.41
CA SER A 17 -32.23 -14.04 20.21
C SER A 17 -31.03 -13.33 19.59
N THR A 18 -30.12 -12.77 20.39
CA THR A 18 -28.91 -12.11 19.86
C THR A 18 -28.00 -13.12 19.14
N ILE A 19 -27.81 -14.32 19.69
CA ILE A 19 -27.02 -15.38 19.05
C ILE A 19 -27.68 -15.83 17.75
N LEU A 20 -28.99 -16.03 17.74
CA LEU A 20 -29.73 -16.43 16.53
C LEU A 20 -29.68 -15.34 15.46
N ILE A 21 -29.80 -14.06 15.82
CA ILE A 21 -29.65 -12.94 14.88
C ILE A 21 -28.25 -12.91 14.28
N GLY A 22 -27.19 -13.19 15.06
CA GLY A 22 -25.82 -13.31 14.54
C GLY A 22 -25.58 -14.52 13.64
N LEU A 23 -26.38 -15.59 13.77
CA LEU A 23 -26.34 -16.73 12.86
C LEU A 23 -27.11 -16.50 11.55
N PHE A 24 -28.09 -15.59 11.57
CA PHE A 24 -28.90 -15.22 10.40
C PHE A 24 -28.50 -13.88 9.78
N SER A 25 -27.55 -13.14 10.35
CA SER A 25 -26.95 -11.99 9.69
C SER A 25 -26.19 -12.53 8.49
N THR A 26 -26.79 -12.32 7.32
CA THR A 26 -26.18 -12.52 6.01
C THR A 26 -24.78 -11.94 6.05
N SER A 27 -23.79 -12.74 5.65
CA SER A 27 -22.48 -12.22 5.26
C SER A 27 -22.72 -10.95 4.46
N ILE A 28 -22.21 -9.82 4.92
CA ILE A 28 -22.14 -8.62 4.10
C ILE A 28 -21.08 -8.97 3.05
N THR A 29 -21.51 -9.64 1.99
CA THR A 29 -20.68 -9.83 0.82
C THR A 29 -20.67 -8.48 0.14
N ALA A 30 -19.57 -7.76 0.23
CA ALA A 30 -19.35 -6.60 -0.61
C ALA A 30 -19.56 -7.05 -2.06
N THR A 31 -20.42 -6.33 -2.79
CA THR A 31 -20.56 -6.54 -4.22
C THR A 31 -19.20 -6.25 -4.83
N THR A 32 -18.50 -7.28 -5.32
CA THR A 32 -17.27 -7.14 -6.10
C THR A 32 -17.63 -6.58 -7.47
N THR A 33 -18.09 -5.32 -7.51
CA THR A 33 -18.08 -4.49 -8.71
C THR A 33 -16.69 -3.87 -8.91
N TYR A 34 -15.64 -4.61 -8.55
CA TYR A 34 -14.31 -4.34 -9.07
C TYR A 34 -14.34 -4.86 -10.51
N GLU A 35 -14.47 -3.96 -11.48
CA GLU A 35 -14.27 -4.34 -12.88
C GLU A 35 -12.79 -4.72 -13.03
N PRO A 36 -12.47 -5.99 -13.30
CA PRO A 36 -11.09 -6.49 -13.26
C PRO A 36 -10.35 -6.20 -14.58
N ALA A 37 -10.69 -5.11 -15.27
CA ALA A 37 -10.06 -4.76 -16.53
C ALA A 37 -9.59 -3.32 -16.44
N LEU A 38 -8.31 -3.13 -16.12
CA LEU A 38 -7.68 -1.84 -16.29
C LEU A 38 -7.69 -1.50 -17.78
N ASN A 39 -8.38 -0.43 -18.14
CA ASN A 39 -8.49 0.03 -19.50
C ASN A 39 -7.50 1.16 -19.76
N LYS A 40 -6.93 1.18 -20.97
CA LYS A 40 -6.17 2.34 -21.45
C LYS A 40 -7.09 3.55 -21.48
N GLY A 41 -6.56 4.70 -21.11
CA GLY A 41 -7.33 5.93 -21.09
C GLY A 41 -6.61 7.05 -20.38
N THR A 42 -7.22 8.22 -20.44
CA THR A 42 -6.76 9.42 -19.75
C THR A 42 -7.81 9.82 -18.73
N ALA A 43 -7.37 10.07 -17.50
CA ALA A 43 -8.18 10.67 -16.46
C ALA A 43 -7.57 12.02 -16.07
N THR A 44 -8.42 12.95 -15.68
CA THR A 44 -8.02 14.24 -15.12
C THR A 44 -8.68 14.39 -13.77
N PHE A 45 -7.87 14.69 -12.77
CA PHE A 45 -8.28 14.93 -11.40
C PHE A 45 -8.24 16.44 -11.15
N MET A 46 -9.10 16.92 -10.25
CA MET A 46 -9.17 18.34 -9.91
C MET A 46 -9.41 18.49 -8.42
N VAL A 47 -8.65 19.38 -7.79
CA VAL A 47 -8.81 19.74 -6.39
C VAL A 47 -10.08 20.57 -6.26
N ASN A 48 -11.16 19.95 -5.79
CA ASN A 48 -12.44 20.63 -5.59
C ASN A 48 -12.54 21.32 -4.24
N GLN A 49 -11.76 20.84 -3.26
CA GLN A 49 -11.70 21.40 -1.92
C GLN A 49 -10.32 21.10 -1.33
N TYR A 50 -9.79 22.05 -0.58
CA TYR A 50 -8.65 21.85 0.31
C TYR A 50 -8.93 22.60 1.62
N ASN A 51 -8.54 22.01 2.74
CA ASN A 51 -8.69 22.61 4.07
C ASN A 51 -7.42 22.34 4.86
N GLU A 52 -6.49 23.29 4.77
CA GLU A 52 -5.19 23.31 5.45
C GLU A 52 -5.31 22.97 6.94
N GLY A 53 -6.18 23.67 7.69
CA GLY A 53 -6.33 23.40 9.13
C GLY A 53 -6.77 21.96 9.45
N LYS A 54 -7.59 21.33 8.60
CA LYS A 54 -7.96 19.93 8.77
C LYS A 54 -6.83 18.97 8.35
N TRP A 55 -6.07 19.33 7.31
CA TRP A 55 -4.90 18.58 6.89
C TRP A 55 -3.87 18.51 8.01
N GLU A 56 -3.46 19.67 8.53
CA GLU A 56 -2.55 19.81 9.67
C GLU A 56 -3.00 19.02 10.91
N ASP A 57 -4.31 18.99 11.18
CA ASP A 57 -4.87 18.27 12.32
C ASP A 57 -4.93 16.73 12.11
N THR A 58 -4.82 16.25 10.86
CA THR A 58 -5.03 14.83 10.50
C THR A 58 -3.76 14.11 10.02
N VAL A 59 -2.94 14.78 9.20
CA VAL A 59 -1.73 14.22 8.59
C VAL A 59 -0.54 14.63 9.44
N ASP A 60 0.03 15.81 9.19
CA ASP A 60 1.01 16.49 10.03
C ASP A 60 1.06 17.97 9.61
N ARG A 61 1.64 18.84 10.44
CA ARG A 61 1.90 20.25 10.12
C ARG A 61 3.20 20.47 9.34
N GLU A 62 4.11 19.51 9.41
CA GLU A 62 5.39 19.55 8.70
C GLU A 62 5.29 18.96 7.30
N LEU A 63 4.13 18.39 6.94
CA LEU A 63 3.86 17.77 5.65
C LEU A 63 2.81 18.57 4.87
N GLU A 64 3.08 18.80 3.60
CA GLU A 64 2.20 19.50 2.67
C GLU A 64 1.63 18.51 1.64
N PRO A 65 0.46 18.79 1.02
CA PRO A 65 -0.10 17.89 0.01
C PRO A 65 0.82 17.60 -1.18
N ASP A 66 1.64 18.56 -1.57
CA ASP A 66 2.60 18.45 -2.66
C ASP A 66 3.74 17.46 -2.36
N ASP A 67 4.04 17.19 -1.08
CA ASP A 67 4.95 16.10 -0.69
C ASP A 67 4.46 14.70 -1.13
N PHE A 68 3.17 14.55 -1.45
CA PHE A 68 2.56 13.27 -1.81
C PHE A 68 1.93 13.23 -3.20
N PHE A 69 1.47 14.39 -3.69
CA PHE A 69 0.71 14.48 -4.93
C PHE A 69 1.38 15.38 -5.97
N ASP A 70 2.50 16.00 -5.62
CA ASP A 70 3.27 16.96 -6.41
C ASP A 70 2.48 18.21 -6.84
N GLY A 71 3.22 19.24 -7.26
CA GLY A 71 2.67 20.47 -7.84
C GLY A 71 1.72 21.25 -6.92
N ASP A 72 0.74 21.94 -7.51
CA ASP A 72 -0.24 22.82 -6.84
C ASP A 72 -1.37 22.01 -6.14
N SER A 73 -1.08 20.84 -5.57
CA SER A 73 -2.10 19.91 -5.06
C SER A 73 -2.88 20.42 -3.82
N ASP A 74 -2.40 21.50 -3.21
CA ASP A 74 -3.06 22.24 -2.14
C ASP A 74 -3.97 23.38 -2.67
N GLU A 75 -3.93 23.68 -3.97
CA GLU A 75 -4.73 24.76 -4.56
C GLU A 75 -6.07 24.29 -5.14
N ILE A 76 -7.16 24.93 -4.70
CA ILE A 76 -8.50 24.65 -5.28
C ILE A 76 -8.52 25.06 -6.76
N GLY A 77 -8.86 24.09 -7.61
CA GLY A 77 -8.90 24.27 -9.06
C GLY A 77 -7.66 23.75 -9.78
N ALA A 78 -6.60 23.39 -9.05
CA ALA A 78 -5.47 22.67 -9.63
C ALA A 78 -5.93 21.32 -10.19
N ARG A 79 -5.30 20.90 -11.29
CA ARG A 79 -5.65 19.68 -12.03
C ARG A 79 -4.41 18.85 -12.28
N SER A 80 -4.52 17.55 -12.08
CA SER A 80 -3.54 16.55 -12.52
C SER A 80 -4.13 15.70 -13.65
N ARG A 81 -3.26 15.12 -14.49
CA ARG A 81 -3.67 14.20 -15.55
C ARG A 81 -2.83 12.94 -15.51
N ILE A 82 -3.48 11.79 -15.58
CA ILE A 82 -2.81 10.52 -15.79
C ILE A 82 -3.30 9.87 -17.07
N THR A 83 -2.40 9.27 -17.84
CA THR A 83 -2.74 8.46 -19.02
C THR A 83 -2.12 7.07 -18.92
N ILE A 84 -2.97 6.06 -18.91
CA ILE A 84 -2.57 4.65 -18.99
C ILE A 84 -2.33 4.31 -20.47
N LYS A 85 -1.06 4.18 -20.86
CA LYS A 85 -0.62 3.86 -22.21
C LYS A 85 -0.72 2.36 -22.50
N ASN A 86 -0.43 1.53 -21.51
CA ASN A 86 -0.47 0.09 -21.63
C ASN A 86 -0.85 -0.57 -20.32
N VAL A 87 -1.43 -1.78 -20.41
CA VAL A 87 -1.73 -2.64 -19.27
C VAL A 87 -1.27 -4.03 -19.67
N GLY A 88 -0.39 -4.62 -18.87
CA GLY A 88 0.09 -5.99 -19.03
C GLY A 88 -0.31 -6.85 -17.83
N ASP A 89 -0.53 -8.13 -18.06
CA ASP A 89 -0.59 -9.11 -16.98
C ASP A 89 0.83 -9.57 -16.65
N GLN A 90 1.15 -9.58 -15.36
CA GLN A 90 2.43 -10.06 -14.82
C GLN A 90 2.19 -10.88 -13.57
N ASP A 91 3.23 -11.59 -13.17
CA ASP A 91 3.32 -12.27 -11.90
C ASP A 91 4.39 -11.56 -11.07
N TRP A 92 4.01 -11.07 -9.90
CA TRP A 92 4.93 -10.45 -8.94
C TRP A 92 5.17 -11.39 -7.78
N ASP A 93 6.41 -11.51 -7.35
CA ASP A 93 6.79 -12.16 -6.09
C ASP A 93 7.23 -11.15 -5.03
N LEU A 94 7.64 -11.65 -3.86
CA LEU A 94 8.15 -10.80 -2.79
C LEU A 94 9.39 -10.01 -3.24
N HIS A 95 10.27 -10.59 -4.06
CA HIS A 95 11.46 -9.88 -4.54
C HIS A 95 11.07 -8.64 -5.34
N ASP A 96 10.12 -8.78 -6.26
CA ASP A 96 9.64 -7.63 -7.05
C ASP A 96 9.06 -6.54 -6.14
N ALA A 97 8.30 -6.91 -5.11
CA ALA A 97 7.79 -5.96 -4.14
C ALA A 97 8.86 -5.29 -3.28
N LEU A 98 9.91 -6.02 -2.86
CA LEU A 98 11.02 -5.44 -2.10
C LEU A 98 11.68 -4.30 -2.86
N ILE A 99 11.83 -4.44 -4.18
CA ILE A 99 12.44 -3.42 -5.02
C ILE A 99 11.47 -2.30 -5.37
N PHE A 100 10.24 -2.63 -5.80
CA PHE A 100 9.34 -1.63 -6.39
C PHE A 100 8.34 -0.98 -5.42
N ILE A 101 8.05 -1.60 -4.27
CA ILE A 101 7.07 -1.08 -3.30
C ILE A 101 7.74 -0.68 -1.99
N PHE A 102 8.65 -1.51 -1.50
CA PHE A 102 9.31 -1.27 -0.21
C PHE A 102 10.64 -0.53 -0.35
N ASP A 103 11.11 -0.31 -1.58
CA ASP A 103 12.37 0.34 -1.93
C ASP A 103 13.52 -0.04 -0.98
N VAL A 104 13.76 -1.35 -0.83
CA VAL A 104 14.72 -1.84 0.16
C VAL A 104 16.15 -1.39 -0.11
N GLU A 105 16.46 -0.97 -1.34
CA GLU A 105 17.78 -0.45 -1.71
C GLU A 105 18.05 0.90 -1.04
N ASP A 106 17.05 1.77 -0.88
CA ASP A 106 17.18 3.07 -0.22
C ASP A 106 17.53 2.97 1.27
N PHE A 107 17.21 1.84 1.91
CA PHE A 107 17.63 1.56 3.28
C PHE A 107 19.09 1.11 3.39
N ILE A 108 19.75 0.80 2.26
CA ILE A 108 21.13 0.31 2.22
C ILE A 108 22.07 1.47 1.93
N ASP A 109 22.57 2.08 3.01
CA ASP A 109 23.62 3.08 2.92
C ASP A 109 24.98 2.43 2.62
N GLU A 110 25.31 2.32 1.33
CA GLU A 110 26.56 1.70 0.85
C GLU A 110 27.83 2.31 1.48
N ASP A 111 27.81 3.61 1.82
CA ASP A 111 28.95 4.31 2.40
C ASP A 111 29.25 3.87 3.85
N LYS A 112 28.26 3.28 4.53
CA LYS A 112 28.40 2.72 5.88
C LYS A 112 28.86 1.26 5.90
N LEU A 113 28.89 0.60 4.74
CA LEU A 113 29.18 -0.82 4.62
C LEU A 113 30.57 -1.07 4.05
N ASN A 114 31.25 -2.09 4.56
CA ASN A 114 32.39 -2.64 3.83
C ASN A 114 31.93 -3.62 2.74
N GLU A 115 32.82 -3.93 1.80
CA GLU A 115 32.52 -4.82 0.66
C GLU A 115 31.93 -6.18 1.08
N THR A 116 32.35 -6.73 2.23
CA THR A 116 31.84 -8.03 2.70
C THR A 116 30.42 -7.90 3.26
N GLU A 117 30.14 -6.85 4.02
CA GLU A 117 28.81 -6.58 4.56
C GLU A 117 27.80 -6.32 3.44
N LEU A 118 28.19 -5.52 2.44
CA LEU A 118 27.38 -5.26 1.27
C LEU A 118 27.05 -6.55 0.50
N VAL A 119 28.05 -7.40 0.24
CA VAL A 119 27.83 -8.69 -0.43
C VAL A 119 26.90 -9.60 0.38
N ILE A 120 27.02 -9.61 1.71
CA ILE A 120 26.12 -10.40 2.57
C ILE A 120 24.68 -9.88 2.47
N LEU A 121 24.46 -8.57 2.56
CA LEU A 121 23.12 -7.99 2.48
C LEU A 121 22.47 -8.22 1.12
N LEU A 122 23.23 -7.98 0.04
CA LEU A 122 22.74 -8.23 -1.32
C LEU A 122 22.40 -9.70 -1.55
N SER A 123 23.07 -10.64 -0.87
CA SER A 123 22.69 -12.06 -0.94
C SER A 123 21.30 -12.35 -0.35
N PHE A 124 20.88 -11.60 0.66
CA PHE A 124 19.58 -11.74 1.32
C PHE A 124 18.42 -11.05 0.60
N ILE A 125 18.73 -10.13 -0.31
CA ILE A 125 17.77 -9.46 -1.19
C ILE A 125 17.75 -10.10 -2.58
N SER A 126 18.74 -10.92 -2.92
CA SER A 126 18.79 -11.58 -4.22
C SER A 126 17.53 -12.40 -4.51
N LYS A 127 17.05 -12.33 -5.75
CA LYS A 127 15.86 -13.07 -6.21
C LYS A 127 15.91 -14.55 -5.85
N ASP A 128 17.04 -15.21 -6.10
CA ASP A 128 17.21 -16.64 -5.79
C ASP A 128 16.96 -16.97 -4.31
N TYR A 129 17.44 -16.11 -3.39
CA TYR A 129 17.25 -16.31 -1.95
C TYR A 129 15.81 -16.03 -1.52
N VAL A 130 15.23 -14.93 -2.01
CA VAL A 130 13.86 -14.54 -1.67
C VAL A 130 12.87 -15.58 -2.20
N ASP A 131 12.99 -16.00 -3.46
CA ASP A 131 12.11 -16.98 -4.10
C ASP A 131 12.22 -18.37 -3.46
N GLU A 132 13.38 -18.73 -2.89
CA GLU A 132 13.54 -20.00 -2.15
C GLU A 132 12.69 -20.04 -0.87
N ILE A 133 12.58 -18.91 -0.17
CA ILE A 133 11.91 -18.80 1.14
C ILE A 133 10.43 -18.39 0.97
N TYR A 134 10.15 -17.52 0.00
CA TYR A 134 8.85 -16.92 -0.29
C TYR A 134 8.47 -17.18 -1.75
N PRO A 135 8.12 -18.42 -2.12
CA PRO A 135 7.89 -18.84 -3.51
C PRO A 135 6.53 -18.40 -4.07
N GLU A 136 5.76 -17.64 -3.30
CA GLU A 136 4.40 -17.25 -3.67
C GLU A 136 4.43 -16.15 -4.71
N GLN A 137 3.63 -16.32 -5.76
CA GLN A 137 3.48 -15.36 -6.85
C GLN A 137 2.05 -14.82 -6.88
N HIS A 138 1.93 -13.58 -7.29
CA HIS A 138 0.68 -12.86 -7.31
C HIS A 138 0.41 -12.29 -8.69
N ASP A 139 -0.80 -12.54 -9.20
CA ASP A 139 -1.25 -11.91 -10.45
C ASP A 139 -1.39 -10.39 -10.26
N VAL A 140 -0.70 -9.64 -11.10
CA VAL A 140 -0.66 -8.17 -11.10
C VAL A 140 -1.01 -7.65 -12.49
N TRP A 141 -1.74 -6.53 -12.55
CA TRP A 141 -1.76 -5.66 -13.72
C TRP A 141 -0.66 -4.62 -13.59
N GLU A 142 0.29 -4.61 -14.51
CA GLU A 142 1.23 -3.50 -14.63
C GLU A 142 0.68 -2.48 -15.62
N ALA A 143 0.35 -1.29 -15.10
CA ALA A 143 -0.04 -0.17 -15.92
C ALA A 143 1.17 0.70 -16.24
N LEU A 144 1.48 0.83 -17.52
CA LEU A 144 2.44 1.82 -18.00
C LEU A 144 1.71 3.16 -18.15
N THR A 145 2.07 4.13 -17.31
CA THR A 145 1.40 5.44 -17.26
C THR A 145 2.34 6.59 -17.63
N VAL A 146 1.73 7.73 -17.91
CA VAL A 146 2.35 9.05 -17.85
C VAL A 146 1.48 9.97 -17.03
N GLN A 147 2.13 10.91 -16.35
CA GLN A 147 1.49 11.78 -15.39
C GLN A 147 1.92 13.23 -15.60
N TRP A 148 0.95 14.11 -15.40
CA TRP A 148 1.15 15.54 -15.16
C TRP A 148 0.75 15.80 -13.72
N ASP A 149 1.57 16.59 -13.04
CA ASP A 149 1.35 16.92 -11.64
C ASP A 149 0.17 17.89 -11.52
N PHE A 150 -0.21 18.23 -10.29
CA PHE A 150 -1.26 19.21 -10.11
C PHE A 150 -0.77 20.59 -10.55
N GLU A 151 -1.54 21.23 -11.42
CA GLU A 151 -1.25 22.60 -11.84
C GLU A 151 -2.55 23.39 -12.04
N THR A 152 -2.49 24.68 -11.71
CA THR A 152 -3.62 25.60 -11.92
C THR A 152 -3.72 26.10 -13.37
N GLU A 153 -2.63 26.01 -14.14
CA GLU A 153 -2.55 26.45 -15.52
C GLU A 153 -3.04 25.37 -16.52
N GLU A 154 -2.78 25.57 -17.81
CA GLU A 154 -3.07 24.57 -18.84
C GLU A 154 -1.92 23.57 -18.93
N PHE A 155 -2.27 22.28 -19.02
CA PHE A 155 -1.28 21.22 -19.15
C PHE A 155 -0.26 21.44 -20.26
N ASP A 156 1.02 21.32 -19.88
CA ASP A 156 2.13 21.29 -20.82
C ASP A 156 2.00 20.13 -21.82
N GLU A 157 2.59 20.30 -23.01
CA GLU A 157 2.59 19.25 -24.03
C GLU A 157 3.35 17.99 -23.56
N THR A 158 4.36 18.18 -22.71
CA THR A 158 5.18 17.12 -22.15
C THR A 158 4.71 16.79 -20.73
N PRO A 159 4.53 15.50 -20.38
CA PRO A 159 4.25 15.10 -19.01
C PRO A 159 5.46 15.34 -18.12
N ASP A 160 5.21 15.66 -16.86
CA ASP A 160 6.19 15.69 -15.77
C ASP A 160 6.82 14.31 -15.63
N GLU A 161 5.96 13.28 -15.53
CA GLU A 161 6.41 11.89 -15.50
C GLU A 161 6.15 11.11 -16.79
N ARG A 162 7.24 10.72 -17.44
CA ARG A 162 7.24 10.19 -18.81
C ARG A 162 6.97 8.70 -18.89
N THR A 163 7.21 7.98 -17.81
CA THR A 163 6.97 6.54 -17.69
C THR A 163 6.97 6.16 -16.22
N TYR A 164 5.80 5.79 -15.73
CA TYR A 164 5.62 5.21 -14.40
C TYR A 164 4.94 3.86 -14.54
N ILE A 165 5.41 2.86 -13.78
CA ILE A 165 4.82 1.51 -13.76
C ILE A 165 4.02 1.42 -12.46
N LEU A 166 2.70 1.29 -12.60
CA LEU A 166 1.81 1.11 -11.46
C LEU A 166 1.39 -0.36 -11.36
N PRO A 167 1.89 -1.12 -10.36
CA PRO A 167 1.42 -2.47 -10.09
C PRO A 167 0.06 -2.45 -9.38
N ILE A 168 -0.88 -3.24 -9.89
CA ILE A 168 -2.21 -3.40 -9.29
C ILE A 168 -2.50 -4.88 -9.11
N PHE A 169 -2.44 -5.35 -7.87
CA PHE A 169 -2.76 -6.74 -7.52
C PHE A 169 -4.22 -7.06 -7.84
N LYS A 170 -4.45 -8.15 -8.58
CA LYS A 170 -5.81 -8.54 -9.00
C LYS A 170 -6.65 -9.05 -7.85
N GLU A 171 -6.02 -9.63 -6.83
CA GLU A 171 -6.66 -10.03 -5.59
C GLU A 171 -6.24 -9.10 -4.45
N PRO A 172 -7.15 -8.28 -3.88
CA PRO A 172 -6.79 -7.33 -2.82
C PRO A 172 -6.18 -7.95 -1.56
N LYS A 173 -6.44 -9.24 -1.30
CA LYS A 173 -5.83 -9.95 -0.16
C LYS A 173 -4.30 -10.07 -0.31
N ASN A 174 -3.78 -10.05 -1.54
CA ASN A 174 -2.36 -10.24 -1.81
C ASN A 174 -1.53 -9.10 -1.23
N PHE A 175 -2.08 -7.88 -1.14
CA PHE A 175 -1.44 -6.77 -0.42
C PHE A 175 -1.13 -7.11 1.03
N LYS A 176 -2.04 -7.82 1.71
CA LYS A 176 -1.83 -8.25 3.09
C LYS A 176 -0.78 -9.37 3.17
N ASP A 177 -0.85 -10.33 2.26
CA ASP A 177 0.09 -11.45 2.24
C ASP A 177 1.53 -10.93 2.01
N LEU A 178 1.69 -10.00 1.06
CA LEU A 178 2.94 -9.29 0.76
C LEU A 178 3.51 -8.54 1.96
N LEU A 179 2.67 -7.76 2.65
CA LEU A 179 3.05 -7.02 3.85
C LEU A 179 3.49 -7.95 4.99
N ASP A 180 2.75 -9.05 5.21
CA ASP A 180 3.11 -10.05 6.22
C ASP A 180 4.46 -10.70 5.89
N ASP A 181 4.73 -10.97 4.62
CA ASP A 181 5.97 -11.60 4.18
C ASP A 181 7.16 -10.64 4.20
N TYR A 182 6.98 -9.38 3.79
CA TYR A 182 7.96 -8.31 4.01
C TYR A 182 8.35 -8.23 5.49
N ASN A 183 7.36 -8.15 6.40
CA ASN A 183 7.66 -8.01 7.82
C ASN A 183 8.38 -9.24 8.39
N LYS A 184 8.06 -10.46 7.93
CA LYS A 184 8.82 -11.68 8.30
C LYS A 184 10.25 -11.61 7.76
N TRP A 185 10.43 -11.21 6.51
CA TRP A 185 11.72 -11.08 5.85
C TRP A 185 12.59 -10.04 6.60
N ALA A 186 12.06 -8.85 6.84
CA ALA A 186 12.72 -7.77 7.58
C ALA A 186 13.13 -8.24 9.00
N LEU A 187 12.22 -8.87 9.75
CA LEU A 187 12.54 -9.43 11.07
C LEU A 187 13.68 -10.45 11.02
N SER A 188 13.73 -11.27 9.97
CA SER A 188 14.79 -12.29 9.81
C SER A 188 16.16 -11.66 9.58
N LEU A 189 16.23 -10.53 8.86
CA LEU A 189 17.48 -9.83 8.54
C LEU A 189 17.91 -8.82 9.60
N ASN A 190 16.97 -8.22 10.32
CA ASN A 190 17.26 -7.16 11.29
C ASN A 190 18.28 -7.58 12.36
N THR A 191 18.30 -8.87 12.74
CA THR A 191 19.33 -9.38 13.67
C THR A 191 20.74 -9.30 13.06
N THR A 192 20.87 -9.64 11.77
CA THR A 192 22.12 -9.54 11.02
C THR A 192 22.52 -8.08 10.81
N MET A 193 21.58 -7.22 10.42
CA MET A 193 21.83 -5.78 10.23
C MET A 193 22.35 -5.11 11.51
N LEU A 194 21.68 -5.36 12.64
CA LEU A 194 22.11 -4.84 13.93
C LEU A 194 23.50 -5.36 14.34
N SER A 195 23.86 -6.58 13.94
CA SER A 195 25.19 -7.14 14.21
C SER A 195 26.31 -6.44 13.43
N PHE A 196 25.97 -5.86 12.27
CA PHE A 196 26.86 -5.01 11.46
C PHE A 196 26.77 -3.52 11.84
N GLY A 197 25.92 -3.16 12.82
CA GLY A 197 25.72 -1.77 13.22
C GLY A 197 24.93 -0.94 12.20
N ILE A 198 24.15 -1.60 11.36
CA ILE A 198 23.29 -0.98 10.34
C ILE A 198 21.90 -0.77 10.95
N GLU A 199 21.22 0.28 10.51
CA GLU A 199 19.83 0.52 10.86
C GLU A 199 18.96 -0.66 10.34
N PRO A 200 18.10 -1.26 11.18
CA PRO A 200 17.25 -2.36 10.75
C PRO A 200 16.20 -1.88 9.74
N PHE A 201 15.77 -2.76 8.84
CA PHE A 201 14.60 -2.51 8.01
C PHE A 201 13.37 -2.24 8.90
N PRO A 202 12.55 -1.24 8.55
CA PRO A 202 11.38 -0.90 9.33
C PRO A 202 10.37 -2.04 9.28
N ILE A 203 9.73 -2.29 10.42
CA ILE A 203 8.52 -3.10 10.46
C ILE A 203 7.37 -2.14 10.31
N ILE A 204 6.64 -2.28 9.21
CA ILE A 204 5.60 -1.36 8.80
C ILE A 204 4.23 -1.98 9.04
N ASP A 205 3.27 -1.16 9.43
CA ASP A 205 1.88 -1.59 9.57
C ASP A 205 1.09 -1.37 8.28
N GLY A 206 -0.23 -1.56 8.35
CA GLY A 206 -1.08 -1.42 7.16
C GLY A 206 -1.20 0.02 6.67
N ASP A 207 -1.09 1.00 7.56
CA ASP A 207 -1.21 2.41 7.18
C ASP A 207 0.10 2.86 6.53
N ASP A 208 1.25 2.52 7.13
CA ASP A 208 2.58 2.77 6.55
C ASP A 208 2.73 2.13 5.17
N PHE A 209 2.23 0.90 5.01
CA PHE A 209 2.26 0.21 3.72
C PHE A 209 1.40 0.88 2.65
N LEU A 210 0.26 1.46 3.02
CA LEU A 210 -0.55 2.19 2.05
C LEU A 210 0.16 3.47 1.59
N TRP A 211 0.92 4.12 2.46
CA TRP A 211 1.76 5.25 2.09
C TRP A 211 2.86 4.85 1.11
N SER A 212 3.51 3.70 1.31
CA SER A 212 4.55 3.21 0.39
C SER A 212 4.04 2.82 -1.01
N LEU A 213 2.73 2.81 -1.24
CA LEU A 213 2.15 2.57 -2.57
C LEU A 213 1.94 3.86 -3.38
N ILE A 214 2.05 5.02 -2.74
CA ILE A 214 1.80 6.33 -3.37
C ILE A 214 3.00 7.26 -3.37
N THR A 215 4.05 6.93 -2.60
CA THR A 215 5.38 7.57 -2.62
C THR A 215 6.33 6.74 -3.48
#